data_AF-L1IGX4-F1
#
_entry.id   AF-L1IGX4-F1
#
_cell.length_a   1.000
_cell.length_b   1.000
_cell.length_c   1.000
_cell.angle_alpha   90.00
_cell.angle_beta   90.00
_cell.angle_gamma   90.00
#
_symmetry.space_group_name_H-M   'P 1'
#
loop_
_entity.id
_entity.type
_entity.pdbx_description
1 polymer ?
#
loop_
_entity_poly.entity_id
_entity_poly.type
_entity_poly.pdbx_seq_one_letter_code
_entity_poly.pdbx_strand_id
1 'polypeptide(L)'
;MHSTGTLFADALDARDPDFDLLKDVFPLEAEFERCLCPCCCAIPMQSLDIVEDQGDFILNDSCSQPFHGLLQQELDRDMEEEGIVQDEQETSDENESSSQPCAEMKSKQYKEIAEMKKGRSWTENQKKKHKSACKGKRRLTLAQKLEIVRMQESSSPGDKKTQAQIAEMYGKCRSAISKILHPRNIAKIKKSLNIGVDLTIRRCSAVTEFEKRFLESLGEEDRRILMSGMPCNDEKLCVRANLLAKEMGTVGFEANPGWLSRFVKRHLAAMRV
;
A
#
# COMPACT_ATOMS: atom_id res chain seq x y z
N MET A 1 66.04 -14.77 -25.47
CA MET A 1 65.33 -13.50 -25.67
C MET A 1 63.87 -13.76 -25.32
N HIS A 2 63.50 -13.68 -24.03
CA HIS A 2 62.80 -12.53 -23.41
C HIS A 2 61.56 -12.14 -24.26
N SER A 3 60.31 -12.18 -23.81
CA SER A 3 59.80 -11.78 -22.49
C SER A 3 58.43 -12.40 -22.20
N THR A 4 58.18 -12.54 -20.92
CA THR A 4 56.95 -12.90 -20.21
C THR A 4 55.75 -11.98 -20.52
N GLY A 5 54.59 -12.58 -20.79
CA GLY A 5 53.29 -11.92 -20.81
C GLY A 5 52.51 -12.26 -19.56
N THR A 6 52.60 -11.38 -18.56
CA THR A 6 52.03 -11.52 -17.21
C THR A 6 50.76 -10.67 -17.09
N LEU A 7 49.75 -11.23 -16.41
CA LEU A 7 48.79 -10.57 -15.51
C LEU A 7 47.86 -9.47 -16.06
N PHE A 8 46.57 -9.82 -16.22
CA PHE A 8 45.45 -8.98 -15.80
C PHE A 8 44.28 -9.90 -15.43
N ALA A 9 44.31 -10.42 -14.19
CA ALA A 9 43.21 -11.13 -13.56
C ALA A 9 43.06 -10.54 -12.16
N ASP A 10 42.53 -9.32 -12.09
CA ASP A 10 42.25 -8.66 -10.82
C ASP A 10 40.77 -8.24 -10.75
N ALA A 11 40.11 -8.86 -9.77
CA ALA A 11 39.27 -8.22 -8.78
C ALA A 11 37.96 -7.55 -9.22
N LEU A 12 36.89 -8.35 -9.32
CA LEU A 12 35.54 -7.94 -8.93
C LEU A 12 34.76 -9.13 -8.35
N ASP A 13 35.08 -9.52 -7.12
CA ASP A 13 34.17 -10.36 -6.32
C ASP A 13 34.29 -9.99 -4.83
N ALA A 14 33.97 -8.73 -4.53
CA ALA A 14 33.66 -8.28 -3.18
C ALA A 14 32.15 -8.35 -3.00
N ARG A 15 31.63 -9.56 -2.72
CA ARG A 15 30.30 -9.72 -2.11
C ARG A 15 30.40 -9.22 -0.68
N ASP A 16 29.76 -8.10 -0.42
CA ASP A 16 29.56 -7.49 0.89
C ASP A 16 28.72 -8.44 1.77
N PRO A 17 29.29 -9.07 2.84
CA PRO A 17 28.55 -10.06 3.63
C PRO A 17 27.70 -9.45 4.76
N ASP A 18 27.57 -8.12 4.86
CA ASP A 18 27.04 -7.47 6.07
C ASP A 18 25.54 -7.05 6.02
N PHE A 19 24.75 -7.57 5.07
CA PHE A 19 23.33 -7.19 4.95
C PHE A 19 22.33 -8.02 5.78
N ASP A 20 22.78 -8.95 6.63
CA ASP A 20 21.87 -9.84 7.40
C ASP A 20 21.82 -9.58 8.92
N LEU A 21 22.43 -8.51 9.44
CA LEU A 21 22.44 -8.19 10.88
C LEU A 21 21.46 -7.08 11.31
N LEU A 22 20.36 -6.85 10.57
CA LEU A 22 19.34 -5.86 10.93
C LEU A 22 17.91 -6.41 11.02
N LYS A 23 17.75 -7.65 11.51
CA LYS A 23 16.42 -8.24 11.77
C LYS A 23 15.93 -8.13 13.21
N ASP A 24 16.79 -7.77 14.17
CA ASP A 24 16.45 -7.86 15.60
C ASP A 24 16.60 -6.55 16.38
N VAL A 25 16.00 -5.45 15.91
CA VAL A 25 15.69 -4.32 16.81
C VAL A 25 14.43 -3.61 16.28
N PHE A 26 13.23 -4.02 16.71
CA PHE A 26 12.09 -3.13 16.96
C PHE A 26 10.91 -3.91 17.59
N PRO A 27 10.85 -4.04 18.91
CA PRO A 27 9.61 -4.36 19.61
C PRO A 27 8.99 -3.03 20.06
N LEU A 28 8.14 -2.41 19.24
CA LEU A 28 7.34 -1.24 19.66
C LEU A 28 6.31 -0.93 18.57
N GLU A 29 5.05 -1.35 18.76
CA GLU A 29 3.85 -0.56 18.40
C GLU A 29 2.62 -1.19 19.08
N ALA A 30 2.59 -1.17 20.41
CA ALA A 30 1.34 -1.21 21.18
C ALA A 30 1.10 0.20 21.72
N GLU A 31 0.65 1.11 20.85
CA GLU A 31 -0.04 2.38 21.18
C GLU A 31 -0.22 3.23 19.91
N PHE A 32 -1.03 2.73 18.97
CA PHE A 32 -1.53 3.60 17.90
C PHE A 32 -2.67 4.45 18.49
N GLU A 33 -2.30 5.56 19.13
CA GLU A 33 -3.23 6.62 19.52
C GLU A 33 -4.14 6.97 18.34
N ARG A 34 -5.42 6.60 18.50
CA ARG A 34 -6.46 6.93 17.55
C ARG A 34 -6.54 8.45 17.47
N CYS A 35 -6.14 9.00 16.32
CA CYS A 35 -6.20 10.43 16.08
C CYS A 35 -7.67 10.91 16.14
N LEU A 36 -8.03 11.50 17.29
CA LEU A 36 -9.34 12.08 17.62
C LEU A 36 -9.58 13.45 16.95
N CYS A 37 -8.89 13.82 15.87
CA CYS A 37 -8.90 15.20 15.38
C CYS A 37 -10.31 15.69 14.98
N PRO A 38 -10.91 16.65 15.72
CA PRO A 38 -12.13 17.37 15.35
C PRO A 38 -11.84 18.53 14.37
N CYS A 39 -10.62 18.58 13.83
CA CYS A 39 -9.93 19.77 13.34
C CYS A 39 -9.67 19.84 11.82
N CYS A 40 -10.45 19.16 10.98
CA CYS A 40 -10.46 19.51 9.54
C CYS A 40 -11.18 20.86 9.24
N CYS A 41 -11.49 21.67 10.25
CA CYS A 41 -12.35 22.86 10.15
C CYS A 41 -11.64 24.20 10.41
N ALA A 42 -10.33 24.25 10.69
CA ALA A 42 -9.66 25.52 10.99
C ALA A 42 -8.22 25.56 10.45
N ILE A 43 -8.06 25.43 9.13
CA ILE A 43 -6.97 26.13 8.46
C ILE A 43 -7.65 27.31 7.76
N PRO A 44 -7.36 28.58 8.13
CA PRO A 44 -7.83 29.71 7.33
C PRO A 44 -7.25 29.53 5.93
N MET A 45 -8.11 29.28 4.95
CA MET A 45 -7.71 29.37 3.55
C MET A 45 -7.33 30.83 3.29
N GLN A 46 -6.04 31.12 3.28
CA GLN A 46 -5.55 32.28 2.57
C GLN A 46 -5.80 32.01 1.08
N SER A 47 -6.60 32.87 0.47
CA SER A 47 -6.99 32.84 -0.93
C SER A 47 -5.74 32.90 -1.81
N LEU A 48 -5.35 31.75 -2.37
CA LEU A 48 -4.49 31.73 -3.54
C LEU A 48 -5.41 31.71 -4.76
N ASP A 49 -5.38 32.79 -5.53
CA ASP A 49 -6.09 32.93 -6.80
C ASP A 49 -5.53 31.90 -7.79
N ILE A 50 -6.19 30.75 -7.90
CA ILE A 50 -5.93 29.77 -8.95
C ILE A 50 -6.88 30.10 -10.09
N VAL A 51 -6.30 30.54 -11.21
CA VAL A 51 -6.97 30.78 -12.48
C VAL A 51 -7.77 29.53 -12.89
N GLU A 52 -9.09 29.68 -12.99
CA GLU A 52 -10.02 28.62 -13.39
C GLU A 52 -9.93 28.37 -14.90
N ASP A 53 -9.38 27.21 -15.28
CA ASP A 53 -9.51 26.66 -16.62
C ASP A 53 -10.80 25.83 -16.69
N GLN A 54 -11.82 26.35 -17.35
CA GLN A 54 -13.15 25.76 -17.46
C GLN A 54 -13.16 24.66 -18.53
N GLY A 55 -12.94 23.42 -18.10
CA GLY A 55 -13.24 22.22 -18.89
C GLY A 55 -14.38 21.44 -18.26
N ASP A 56 -15.58 21.58 -18.81
CA ASP A 56 -16.77 20.82 -18.42
C ASP A 56 -16.57 19.32 -18.68
N PHE A 57 -16.44 18.54 -17.60
CA PHE A 57 -16.40 17.08 -17.67
C PHE A 57 -17.62 16.50 -16.94
N ILE A 58 -18.60 16.07 -17.72
CA ILE A 58 -19.78 15.36 -17.23
C ILE A 58 -19.35 13.97 -16.73
N LEU A 59 -19.39 13.75 -15.41
CA LEU A 59 -19.23 12.43 -14.82
C LEU A 59 -20.59 11.86 -14.44
N ASN A 60 -20.97 10.83 -15.19
CA ASN A 60 -22.11 9.97 -14.89
C ASN A 60 -21.69 8.99 -13.78
N ASP A 61 -21.99 9.31 -12.53
CA ASP A 61 -21.70 8.48 -11.35
C ASP A 61 -22.90 7.56 -11.06
N SER A 62 -22.85 6.33 -11.59
CA SER A 62 -23.69 5.22 -11.12
C SER A 62 -22.77 4.11 -10.63
N CYS A 63 -22.59 4.00 -9.32
CA CYS A 63 -22.03 2.80 -8.71
C CYS A 63 -22.56 2.65 -7.27
N SER A 64 -23.78 2.13 -7.18
CA SER A 64 -24.32 1.53 -5.97
C SER A 64 -24.48 0.05 -6.25
N GLN A 65 -23.57 -0.80 -5.77
CA GLN A 65 -23.94 -2.14 -5.31
C GLN A 65 -23.07 -2.58 -4.13
N PRO A 66 -23.68 -3.21 -3.10
CA PRO A 66 -22.98 -3.76 -1.96
C PRO A 66 -22.49 -5.18 -2.28
N PHE A 67 -21.18 -5.40 -2.22
CA PHE A 67 -20.63 -6.76 -2.24
C PHE A 67 -20.70 -7.33 -0.81
N HIS A 68 -21.71 -8.16 -0.55
CA HIS A 68 -21.81 -8.99 0.65
C HIS A 68 -20.93 -10.24 0.50
N GLY A 69 -20.52 -10.78 1.65
CA GLY A 69 -19.43 -11.73 1.85
C GLY A 69 -19.42 -12.99 1.01
N LEU A 70 -18.21 -13.50 0.79
CA LEU A 70 -17.84 -14.92 0.74
C LEU A 70 -16.33 -15.00 0.47
N LEU A 71 -15.54 -15.23 1.52
CA LEU A 71 -14.36 -16.12 1.52
C LEU A 71 -13.69 -16.03 2.91
N GLN A 72 -14.19 -16.84 3.83
CA GLN A 72 -13.49 -17.19 5.06
C GLN A 72 -13.71 -18.69 5.28
N GLN A 73 -13.02 -19.51 4.50
CA GLN A 73 -12.82 -20.92 4.77
C GLN A 73 -11.65 -21.41 3.91
N GLU A 74 -10.91 -22.37 4.46
CA GLU A 74 -9.75 -23.07 3.90
C GLU A 74 -8.40 -22.37 4.11
N LEU A 75 -7.87 -22.53 5.33
CA LEU A 75 -6.44 -22.79 5.58
C LEU A 75 -6.31 -23.52 6.93
N ASP A 76 -6.94 -24.69 7.04
CA ASP A 76 -6.61 -25.71 8.06
C ASP A 76 -6.11 -26.95 7.31
N ARG A 77 -4.81 -27.01 7.07
CA ARG A 77 -4.11 -28.24 6.67
C ARG A 77 -2.61 -28.13 6.94
N ASP A 78 -2.15 -29.03 7.80
CA ASP A 78 -0.81 -29.62 7.87
C ASP A 78 0.32 -28.77 8.52
N MET A 79 0.37 -28.76 9.85
CA MET A 79 1.63 -28.69 10.62
C MET A 79 1.61 -29.81 11.69
N GLU A 80 2.06 -31.00 11.29
CA GLU A 80 2.53 -32.03 12.21
C GLU A 80 4.05 -32.13 12.12
N GLU A 81 4.64 -32.48 13.26
CA GLU A 81 6.01 -32.92 13.50
C GLU A 81 7.14 -31.90 13.28
N GLU A 82 7.74 -31.45 14.40
CA GLU A 82 9.16 -31.65 14.72
C GLU A 82 9.32 -31.40 16.24
N GLY A 83 9.99 -32.34 16.91
CA GLY A 83 9.95 -32.54 18.35
C GLY A 83 10.71 -31.50 19.18
N ILE A 84 10.13 -31.13 20.32
CA ILE A 84 10.80 -30.36 21.37
C ILE A 84 11.20 -31.34 22.48
N VAL A 85 12.51 -31.43 22.69
CA VAL A 85 13.16 -32.09 23.82
C VAL A 85 12.75 -31.35 25.10
N GLN A 86 12.13 -32.07 26.04
CA GLN A 86 11.85 -31.61 27.39
C GLN A 86 13.11 -31.82 28.24
N ASP A 87 13.73 -30.73 28.70
CA ASP A 87 14.62 -30.77 29.86
C ASP A 87 13.82 -30.29 31.08
N GLU A 88 13.57 -31.23 31.97
CA GLU A 88 12.93 -31.03 33.27
C GLU A 88 13.93 -30.37 34.22
N GLN A 89 13.67 -29.13 34.62
CA GLN A 89 14.25 -28.58 35.86
C GLN A 89 13.12 -28.25 36.82
N GLU A 90 12.90 -29.19 37.75
CA GLU A 90 12.24 -28.97 39.03
C GLU A 90 12.94 -27.82 39.77
N THR A 91 12.20 -26.76 40.04
CA THR A 91 12.47 -25.91 41.20
C THR A 91 11.14 -25.71 41.94
N SER A 92 10.97 -26.55 42.96
CA SER A 92 10.08 -26.31 44.08
C SER A 92 10.58 -25.09 44.85
N ASP A 93 9.72 -24.11 45.09
CA ASP A 93 9.72 -23.38 46.34
C ASP A 93 8.35 -22.77 46.59
N GLU A 94 7.75 -23.23 47.68
CA GLU A 94 6.50 -22.79 48.25
C GLU A 94 6.64 -21.34 48.76
N ASN A 95 5.76 -20.45 48.32
CA ASN A 95 5.46 -19.26 49.11
C ASN A 95 3.99 -18.88 48.96
N GLU A 96 3.20 -19.62 49.73
CA GLU A 96 1.81 -19.36 50.05
C GLU A 96 1.75 -18.19 51.03
N SER A 97 1.20 -17.05 50.60
CA SER A 97 0.39 -16.12 51.41
C SER A 97 0.39 -14.74 50.78
N SER A 98 -0.78 -14.32 50.29
CA SER A 98 -1.39 -13.05 50.68
C SER A 98 -2.38 -12.58 49.61
N SER A 99 -3.65 -12.71 49.95
CA SER A 99 -4.69 -11.73 49.62
C SER A 99 -4.97 -11.52 48.14
N GLN A 100 -5.55 -12.53 47.48
CA GLN A 100 -6.04 -12.44 46.11
C GLN A 100 -7.30 -11.54 46.04
N PRO A 101 -7.24 -10.29 45.50
CA PRO A 101 -8.41 -9.45 45.36
C PRO A 101 -9.04 -9.71 43.99
N CYS A 102 -10.27 -10.22 44.01
CA CYS A 102 -11.35 -9.86 43.08
C CYS A 102 -11.04 -9.91 41.56
N ALA A 103 -10.97 -11.13 41.00
CA ALA A 103 -11.04 -11.33 39.54
C ALA A 103 -12.32 -10.73 38.90
N GLU A 104 -13.37 -10.54 39.70
CA GLU A 104 -14.66 -10.00 39.26
C GLU A 104 -14.65 -8.48 39.03
N MET A 105 -13.80 -7.72 39.73
CA MET A 105 -13.68 -6.27 39.52
C MET A 105 -12.99 -5.92 38.20
N LYS A 106 -12.02 -6.72 37.77
CA LYS A 106 -11.31 -6.49 36.49
C LYS A 106 -12.24 -6.68 35.28
N SER A 107 -13.14 -7.66 35.32
CA SER A 107 -14.07 -7.97 34.22
C SER A 107 -15.04 -6.81 33.88
N LYS A 108 -15.54 -6.10 34.90
CA LYS A 108 -16.43 -4.94 34.69
C LYS A 108 -15.70 -3.77 34.05
N GLN A 109 -14.47 -3.50 34.48
CA GLN A 109 -13.64 -2.43 33.94
C GLN A 109 -13.27 -2.67 32.46
N TYR A 110 -12.97 -3.93 32.07
CA TYR A 110 -12.69 -4.25 30.66
C TYR A 110 -13.93 -4.11 29.76
N LYS A 111 -15.13 -4.46 30.24
CA LYS A 111 -16.38 -4.26 29.49
C LYS A 111 -16.68 -2.78 29.29
N GLU A 112 -16.50 -1.95 30.32
CA GLU A 112 -16.74 -0.50 30.22
C GLU A 112 -15.74 0.18 29.28
N ILE A 113 -14.46 -0.20 29.33
CA ILE A 113 -13.44 0.27 28.37
C ILE A 113 -13.75 -0.21 26.95
N ALA A 114 -14.26 -1.44 26.77
CA ALA A 114 -14.67 -1.97 25.47
C ALA A 114 -15.91 -1.26 24.92
N GLU A 115 -16.88 -0.92 25.78
CA GLU A 115 -18.08 -0.15 25.42
C GLU A 115 -17.73 1.30 25.08
N MET A 116 -16.83 1.95 25.83
CA MET A 116 -16.29 3.27 25.49
C MET A 116 -15.48 3.26 24.19
N LYS A 117 -14.90 2.11 23.82
CA LYS A 117 -14.21 1.90 22.54
C LYS A 117 -15.14 1.60 21.37
N LYS A 118 -16.47 1.48 21.57
CA LYS A 118 -17.45 1.45 20.47
C LYS A 118 -17.33 2.78 19.71
N GLY A 119 -16.64 2.71 18.58
CA GLY A 119 -16.19 3.87 17.83
C GLY A 119 -17.33 4.84 17.54
N ARG A 120 -17.10 6.13 17.82
CA ARG A 120 -18.02 7.21 17.48
C ARG A 120 -18.42 7.09 16.01
N SER A 121 -19.65 6.65 15.76
CA SER A 121 -20.22 6.65 14.41
C SER A 121 -20.38 8.09 13.95
N TRP A 122 -19.95 8.39 12.73
CA TRP A 122 -20.12 9.72 12.16
C TRP A 122 -21.60 10.03 11.99
N THR A 123 -22.04 11.17 12.55
CA THR A 123 -23.40 11.67 12.31
C THR A 123 -23.57 12.09 10.85
N GLU A 124 -24.81 12.10 10.36
CA GLU A 124 -25.09 12.49 8.97
C GLU A 124 -24.60 13.93 8.66
N ASN A 125 -24.74 14.84 9.63
CA ASN A 125 -24.20 16.20 9.51
C ASN A 125 -22.67 16.22 9.41
N GLN A 126 -21.95 15.35 10.14
CA GLN A 126 -20.50 15.23 10.02
C GLN A 126 -20.09 14.69 8.65
N LYS A 127 -20.80 13.68 8.13
CA LYS A 127 -20.57 13.16 6.78
C LYS A 127 -20.77 14.23 5.71
N LYS A 128 -21.86 15.02 5.79
CA LYS A 128 -22.14 16.13 4.86
C LYS A 128 -21.06 17.22 4.91
N LYS A 129 -20.66 17.66 6.11
CA LYS A 129 -19.56 18.64 6.30
C LYS A 129 -18.23 18.14 5.76
N HIS A 130 -17.91 16.87 5.97
CA HIS A 130 -16.70 16.28 5.40
C HIS A 130 -16.78 16.18 3.88
N LYS A 131 -17.93 15.75 3.33
CA LYS A 131 -18.13 15.66 1.89
C LYS A 131 -17.96 17.03 1.21
N SER A 132 -18.50 18.10 1.79
CA SER A 132 -18.30 19.47 1.26
C SER A 132 -16.84 19.91 1.39
N ALA A 133 -16.19 19.69 2.55
CA ALA A 133 -14.79 20.04 2.76
C ALA A 133 -13.80 19.22 1.91
N CYS A 134 -14.21 18.04 1.43
CA CYS A 134 -13.42 17.20 0.53
C CYS A 134 -13.77 17.41 -0.95
N LYS A 135 -14.88 18.09 -1.26
CA LYS A 135 -15.25 18.41 -2.64
C LYS A 135 -14.18 19.32 -3.23
N GLY A 136 -13.75 19.04 -4.46
CA GLY A 136 -12.70 19.80 -5.16
C GLY A 136 -11.25 19.48 -4.76
N LYS A 137 -11.00 18.82 -3.61
CA LYS A 137 -9.63 18.43 -3.23
C LYS A 137 -9.08 17.39 -4.19
N ARG A 138 -8.00 17.73 -4.91
CA ARG A 138 -7.32 16.82 -5.84
C ARG A 138 -6.80 15.59 -5.10
N ARG A 139 -6.99 14.41 -5.69
CA ARG A 139 -6.42 13.14 -5.17
C ARG A 139 -4.92 13.11 -5.44
N LEU A 140 -4.16 12.54 -4.52
CA LEU A 140 -2.72 12.36 -4.68
C LEU A 140 -2.42 11.33 -5.77
N THR A 141 -1.46 11.65 -6.63
CA THR A 141 -0.90 10.74 -7.63
C THR A 141 0.00 9.67 -6.97
N LEU A 142 0.42 8.66 -7.71
CA LEU A 142 1.35 7.64 -7.22
C LEU A 142 2.74 8.27 -6.93
N ALA A 143 3.23 9.16 -7.81
CA ALA A 143 4.45 9.94 -7.57
C ALA A 143 4.38 10.73 -6.25
N GLN A 144 3.30 11.47 -6.02
CA GLN A 144 3.15 12.26 -4.78
C GLN A 144 3.13 11.37 -3.53
N LYS A 145 2.54 10.17 -3.61
CA LYS A 145 2.55 9.22 -2.50
C LYS A 145 3.95 8.66 -2.24
N LEU A 146 4.71 8.36 -3.29
CA LEU A 146 6.10 7.93 -3.16
C LEU A 146 6.96 9.02 -2.53
N GLU A 147 6.76 10.27 -2.94
CA GLU A 147 7.48 11.42 -2.39
C GLU A 147 7.15 11.64 -0.90
N ILE A 148 5.88 11.48 -0.51
CA ILE A 148 5.47 11.47 0.91
C ILE A 148 6.22 10.39 1.71
N VAL A 149 6.33 9.17 1.15
CA VAL A 149 7.06 8.06 1.78
C VAL A 149 8.55 8.40 1.90
N ARG A 150 9.16 8.94 0.84
CA ARG A 150 10.56 9.35 0.80
C ARG A 150 10.90 10.38 1.89
N MET A 151 10.08 11.44 2.02
CA MET A 151 10.27 12.48 3.04
C MET A 151 10.10 11.97 4.48
N GLN A 152 9.32 10.92 4.70
CA GLN A 152 9.16 10.33 6.02
C GLN A 152 10.31 9.36 6.36
N GLU A 153 10.77 8.59 5.38
CA GLU A 153 11.83 7.58 5.52
C GLU A 153 13.26 8.18 5.48
N SER A 154 13.43 9.43 5.03
CA SER A 154 14.76 10.05 4.92
C SER A 154 15.46 10.21 6.27
N SER A 155 16.74 9.84 6.34
CA SER A 155 17.59 9.99 7.53
C SER A 155 18.14 11.42 7.71
N SER A 156 18.27 12.18 6.62
CA SER A 156 18.80 13.54 6.64
C SER A 156 17.84 14.50 7.36
N PRO A 157 18.27 15.24 8.40
CA PRO A 157 17.40 16.14 9.15
C PRO A 157 16.75 17.25 8.30
N GLY A 158 17.40 17.69 7.21
CA GLY A 158 16.84 18.68 6.30
C GLY A 158 15.69 18.16 5.43
N ASP A 159 15.76 16.90 5.03
CA ASP A 159 14.79 16.25 4.15
C ASP A 159 13.65 15.58 4.94
N LYS A 160 13.93 15.15 6.17
CA LYS A 160 12.95 14.50 7.03
C LYS A 160 11.88 15.48 7.45
N LYS A 161 10.65 15.25 6.98
CA LYS A 161 9.48 16.07 7.34
C LYS A 161 8.59 15.32 8.31
N THR A 162 8.02 16.05 9.26
CA THR A 162 6.97 15.53 10.14
C THR A 162 5.67 15.34 9.35
N GLN A 163 4.78 14.45 9.79
CA GLN A 163 3.49 14.25 9.13
C GLN A 163 2.64 15.54 9.04
N ALA A 164 2.80 16.47 9.99
CA ALA A 164 2.12 17.76 9.98
C ALA A 164 2.63 18.66 8.84
N GLN A 165 3.96 18.76 8.68
CA GLN A 165 4.58 19.50 7.58
C GLN A 165 4.20 18.90 6.22
N ILE A 166 4.24 17.57 6.09
CA ILE A 166 3.82 16.88 4.86
C ILE A 166 2.33 17.18 4.56
N ALA A 167 1.47 17.16 5.57
CA ALA A 167 0.05 17.45 5.41
C ALA A 167 -0.19 18.87 4.89
N GLU A 168 0.54 19.85 5.41
CA GLU A 168 0.52 21.24 4.95
C GLU A 168 1.00 21.36 3.49
N MET A 169 2.17 20.79 3.17
CA MET A 169 2.75 20.82 1.82
C MET A 169 1.81 20.29 0.73
N TYR A 170 1.04 19.23 1.02
CA TYR A 170 0.13 18.61 0.05
C TYR A 170 -1.33 19.06 0.18
N GLY A 171 -1.64 20.00 1.09
CA GLY A 171 -3.01 20.43 1.37
C GLY A 171 -3.92 19.26 1.78
N LYS A 172 -3.42 18.37 2.62
CA LYS A 172 -4.13 17.18 3.16
C LYS A 172 -4.26 17.27 4.66
N CYS A 173 -5.16 16.47 5.23
CA CYS A 173 -5.20 16.31 6.67
C CYS A 173 -4.14 15.31 7.14
N ARG A 174 -3.64 15.48 8.37
CA ARG A 174 -2.64 14.59 8.99
C ARG A 174 -3.10 13.12 9.00
N SER A 175 -4.39 12.85 9.20
CA SER A 175 -4.94 11.49 9.16
C SER A 175 -4.84 10.83 7.77
N ALA A 176 -4.95 11.61 6.68
CA ALA A 176 -4.73 11.09 5.34
C ALA A 176 -3.25 10.75 5.10
N ILE A 177 -2.33 11.59 5.60
CA ILE A 177 -0.88 11.32 5.54
C ILE A 177 -0.54 10.06 6.35
N SER A 178 -1.01 9.96 7.59
CA SER A 178 -0.84 8.77 8.42
C SER A 178 -1.34 7.50 7.72
N LYS A 179 -2.50 7.54 7.04
CA LYS A 179 -3.00 6.40 6.26
C LYS A 179 -2.06 6.02 5.11
N ILE A 180 -1.46 6.99 4.42
CA ILE A 180 -0.50 6.72 3.33
C ILE A 180 0.76 6.06 3.90
N LEU A 181 1.24 6.55 5.04
CA LEU A 181 2.44 6.07 5.72
C LEU A 181 2.25 4.76 6.50
N HIS A 182 1.03 4.23 6.55
CA HIS A 182 0.80 2.92 7.17
C HIS A 182 1.62 1.85 6.41
N PRO A 183 2.37 0.95 7.09
CA PRO A 183 3.28 -0.01 6.43
C PRO A 183 2.63 -0.83 5.31
N ARG A 184 1.43 -1.37 5.55
CA ARG A 184 0.62 -2.07 4.52
C ARG A 184 0.35 -1.25 3.26
N ASN A 185 0.18 0.07 3.37
CA ASN A 185 -0.05 0.94 2.22
C ASN A 185 1.26 1.33 1.53
N ILE A 186 2.33 1.55 2.29
CA ILE A 186 3.69 1.73 1.74
C ILE A 186 4.07 0.54 0.87
N ALA A 187 3.88 -0.69 1.36
CA ALA A 187 4.15 -1.91 0.60
C ALA A 187 3.37 -1.97 -0.72
N LYS A 188 2.09 -1.55 -0.73
CA LYS A 188 1.27 -1.47 -1.95
C LYS A 188 1.75 -0.40 -2.93
N ILE A 189 2.16 0.76 -2.42
CA ILE A 189 2.69 1.87 -3.21
C ILE A 189 4.00 1.43 -3.88
N LYS A 190 4.95 0.89 -3.11
CA LYS A 190 6.23 0.35 -3.62
C LYS A 190 5.99 -0.81 -4.60
N LYS A 191 5.07 -1.74 -4.32
CA LYS A 191 4.69 -2.82 -5.25
C LYS A 191 4.14 -2.28 -6.58
N SER A 192 3.32 -1.24 -6.55
CA SER A 192 2.78 -0.63 -7.77
C SER A 192 3.88 0.00 -8.63
N LEU A 193 4.85 0.67 -8.00
CA LEU A 193 6.03 1.21 -8.68
C LEU A 193 6.84 0.10 -9.36
N ASN A 194 7.12 -0.99 -8.65
CA ASN A 194 7.92 -2.10 -9.16
C ASN A 194 7.28 -2.83 -10.35
N ILE A 195 5.95 -2.74 -10.51
CA ILE A 195 5.24 -3.33 -11.65
C ILE A 195 5.26 -2.39 -12.88
N GLY A 196 5.70 -1.13 -12.72
CA GLY A 196 5.73 -0.16 -13.80
C GLY A 196 4.41 0.60 -13.98
N VAL A 197 3.61 0.71 -12.92
CA VAL A 197 2.39 1.55 -12.96
C VAL A 197 2.77 3.02 -13.14
N ASP A 198 2.05 3.73 -14.00
CA ASP A 198 2.24 5.16 -14.25
C ASP A 198 2.08 5.98 -12.95
N LEU A 199 3.11 6.79 -12.69
CA LEU A 199 3.22 7.68 -11.55
C LEU A 199 2.11 8.75 -11.49
N THR A 200 1.49 9.09 -12.62
CA THR A 200 0.41 10.09 -12.70
C THR A 200 -0.92 9.57 -12.17
N ILE A 201 -1.06 8.26 -11.97
CA ILE A 201 -2.32 7.63 -11.57
C ILE A 201 -2.70 8.01 -10.14
N ARG A 202 -3.95 8.45 -9.98
CA ARG A 202 -4.50 8.86 -8.67
C ARG A 202 -5.12 7.69 -7.89
N ARG A 203 -5.53 6.62 -8.60
CA ARG A 203 -6.15 5.41 -8.04
C ARG A 203 -5.27 4.20 -8.39
N CYS A 204 -4.45 3.73 -7.45
CA CYS A 204 -3.98 2.35 -7.53
C CYS A 204 -5.19 1.45 -7.26
N SER A 205 -5.66 0.75 -8.29
CA SER A 205 -6.30 -0.54 -8.04
C SER A 205 -5.24 -1.46 -7.41
N ALA A 206 -5.68 -2.51 -6.71
CA ALA A 206 -4.74 -3.57 -6.36
C ALA A 206 -4.18 -4.11 -7.69
N VAL A 207 -2.90 -3.82 -7.94
CA VAL A 207 -2.22 -4.33 -9.12
C VAL A 207 -2.06 -5.82 -8.90
N THR A 208 -2.66 -6.61 -9.77
CA THR A 208 -2.63 -8.06 -9.67
C THR A 208 -1.28 -8.56 -10.14
N GLU A 209 -0.80 -9.65 -9.55
CA GLU A 209 0.40 -10.34 -10.03
C GLU A 209 0.28 -10.71 -11.52
N PHE A 210 -0.95 -10.97 -11.95
CA PHE A 210 -1.32 -11.17 -13.35
C PHE A 210 -0.89 -10.02 -14.27
N GLU A 211 -1.13 -8.75 -13.91
CA GLU A 211 -0.74 -7.62 -14.76
C GLU A 211 0.78 -7.52 -14.94
N LYS A 212 1.55 -7.86 -13.90
CA LYS A 212 3.00 -7.92 -13.95
C LYS A 212 3.48 -9.01 -14.90
N ARG A 213 2.96 -10.24 -14.75
CA ARG A 213 3.27 -11.37 -15.64
C ARG A 213 2.87 -11.08 -17.08
N PHE A 214 1.74 -10.40 -17.28
CA PHE A 214 1.30 -10.01 -18.61
C PHE A 214 2.30 -9.05 -19.25
N LEU A 215 2.74 -7.99 -18.54
CA LEU A 215 3.79 -7.08 -19.02
C LEU A 215 5.09 -7.81 -19.37
N GLU A 216 5.54 -8.73 -18.53
CA GLU A 216 6.74 -9.54 -18.75
C GLU A 216 6.59 -10.44 -19.99
N SER A 217 5.39 -10.96 -20.26
CA SER A 217 5.09 -11.81 -21.43
C SER A 217 4.94 -11.06 -22.76
N LEU A 218 4.88 -9.72 -22.73
CA LEU A 218 4.77 -8.93 -23.95
C LEU A 218 6.13 -8.88 -24.67
N GLY A 219 6.14 -9.31 -25.92
CA GLY A 219 7.31 -9.19 -26.80
C GLY A 219 7.54 -7.74 -27.22
N GLU A 220 8.66 -7.48 -27.90
CA GLU A 220 9.02 -6.13 -28.35
C GLU A 220 7.97 -5.54 -29.30
N GLU A 221 7.45 -6.35 -30.23
CA GLU A 221 6.42 -5.91 -31.18
C GLU A 221 5.10 -5.56 -30.47
N ASP A 222 4.68 -6.36 -29.50
CA ASP A 222 3.47 -6.06 -28.72
C ASP A 222 3.64 -4.74 -27.95
N ARG A 223 4.80 -4.53 -27.32
CA ARG A 223 5.12 -3.28 -26.62
C ARG A 223 5.10 -2.09 -27.60
N ARG A 224 5.66 -2.25 -28.80
CA ARG A 224 5.64 -1.22 -29.85
C ARG A 224 4.22 -0.86 -30.26
N ILE A 225 3.37 -1.86 -30.50
CA ILE A 225 1.94 -1.66 -30.82
C ILE A 225 1.25 -0.89 -29.70
N LEU A 226 1.46 -1.28 -28.44
CA LEU A 226 0.82 -0.62 -27.30
C LEU A 226 1.32 0.81 -27.06
N MET A 227 2.59 1.08 -27.38
CA MET A 227 3.21 2.41 -27.25
C MET A 227 2.82 3.36 -28.39
N SER A 228 2.40 2.86 -29.55
CA SER A 228 2.05 3.65 -30.75
C SER A 228 0.96 4.72 -30.57
N GLY A 229 0.27 4.74 -29.43
CA GLY A 229 -0.81 5.71 -29.18
C GLY A 229 -2.15 5.32 -29.79
N MET A 230 -2.17 4.32 -30.67
CA MET A 230 -3.37 3.86 -31.35
C MET A 230 -4.34 3.18 -30.37
N PRO A 231 -5.68 3.33 -30.56
CA PRO A 231 -6.66 2.60 -29.79
C PRO A 231 -6.42 1.10 -29.98
N CYS A 232 -5.96 0.45 -28.91
CA CYS A 232 -5.61 -0.95 -28.94
C CYS A 232 -6.88 -1.80 -28.78
N ASN A 233 -7.51 -2.11 -29.91
CA ASN A 233 -8.54 -3.15 -30.02
C ASN A 233 -7.89 -4.47 -30.47
N ASP A 234 -6.66 -4.73 -30.04
CA ASP A 234 -5.92 -5.90 -30.50
C ASP A 234 -6.45 -7.16 -29.82
N GLU A 235 -7.28 -7.88 -30.58
CA GLU A 235 -7.85 -9.17 -30.18
C GLU A 235 -6.74 -10.16 -29.78
N LYS A 236 -5.56 -10.10 -30.40
CA LYS A 236 -4.44 -11.00 -30.08
C LYS A 236 -3.94 -10.77 -28.66
N LEU A 237 -3.89 -9.52 -28.19
CA LEU A 237 -3.47 -9.20 -26.82
C LEU A 237 -4.52 -9.63 -25.79
N CYS A 238 -5.81 -9.48 -26.10
CA CYS A 238 -6.88 -10.01 -25.26
C CYS A 238 -6.85 -11.54 -25.18
N VAL A 239 -6.66 -12.24 -26.31
CA VAL A 239 -6.51 -13.70 -26.34
C VAL A 239 -5.30 -14.12 -25.50
N ARG A 240 -4.15 -13.45 -25.66
CA ARG A 240 -2.96 -13.75 -24.85
C ARG A 240 -3.19 -13.52 -23.36
N ALA A 241 -3.83 -12.41 -22.98
CA ALA A 241 -4.16 -12.12 -21.59
C ALA A 241 -5.08 -13.20 -20.98
N ASN A 242 -6.06 -13.69 -21.74
CA ASN A 242 -6.94 -14.78 -21.31
C ASN A 242 -6.20 -16.11 -21.16
N LEU A 243 -5.27 -16.43 -22.08
CA LEU A 243 -4.43 -17.63 -21.96
C LEU A 243 -3.55 -17.58 -20.71
N LEU A 244 -2.90 -16.44 -20.47
CA LEU A 244 -2.09 -16.24 -19.27
C LEU A 244 -2.93 -16.32 -17.98
N ALA A 245 -4.16 -15.80 -18.00
CA ALA A 245 -5.04 -15.87 -16.84
C ALA A 245 -5.43 -17.32 -16.51
N LYS A 246 -5.66 -18.15 -17.54
CA LYS A 246 -5.89 -19.59 -17.38
C LYS A 246 -4.65 -20.30 -16.82
N GLU A 247 -3.46 -19.98 -17.34
CA GLU A 247 -2.19 -20.53 -16.83
C GLU A 247 -1.96 -20.19 -15.36
N MET A 248 -2.29 -18.96 -14.95
CA MET A 248 -2.18 -18.50 -13.57
C MET A 248 -3.33 -18.96 -12.66
N GLY A 249 -4.31 -19.71 -13.17
CA GLY A 249 -5.49 -20.13 -12.40
C GLY A 249 -6.37 -18.95 -11.93
N THR A 250 -6.35 -17.82 -12.63
CA THR A 250 -7.15 -16.64 -12.29
C THR A 250 -8.60 -16.84 -12.75
N VAL A 251 -9.40 -17.47 -11.90
CA VAL A 251 -10.81 -17.80 -12.19
C VAL A 251 -11.65 -16.52 -12.33
N GLY A 252 -12.51 -16.47 -13.35
CA GLY A 252 -13.45 -15.37 -13.59
C GLY A 252 -12.84 -14.13 -14.23
N PHE A 253 -11.56 -14.16 -14.61
CA PHE A 253 -10.95 -13.09 -15.39
C PHE A 253 -11.25 -13.26 -16.88
N GLU A 254 -11.73 -12.18 -17.50
CA GLU A 254 -11.96 -12.10 -18.94
C GLU A 254 -11.36 -10.81 -19.48
N ALA A 255 -10.29 -10.92 -20.28
CA ALA A 255 -9.70 -9.81 -20.99
C ALA A 255 -10.60 -9.39 -22.16
N ASN A 256 -11.14 -8.18 -22.05
CA ASN A 256 -11.89 -7.51 -23.10
C ASN A 256 -11.18 -6.20 -23.52
N PRO A 257 -11.57 -5.56 -24.64
CA PRO A 257 -10.94 -4.32 -25.11
C PRO A 257 -10.97 -3.19 -24.06
N GLY A 258 -12.01 -3.13 -23.23
CA GLY A 258 -12.12 -2.16 -22.14
C GLY A 258 -11.07 -2.37 -21.04
N TRP A 259 -10.80 -3.63 -20.69
CA TRP A 259 -9.70 -3.98 -19.78
C TRP A 259 -8.35 -3.61 -20.39
N LEU A 260 -8.10 -3.96 -21.66
CA LEU A 260 -6.85 -3.69 -22.34
C LEU A 260 -6.58 -2.17 -22.43
N SER A 261 -7.58 -1.37 -22.79
CA SER A 261 -7.48 0.09 -22.79
C SER A 261 -7.08 0.65 -21.42
N ARG A 262 -7.71 0.16 -20.34
CA ARG A 262 -7.36 0.56 -18.96
C ARG A 262 -5.99 0.07 -18.54
N PHE A 263 -5.56 -1.10 -19.00
CA PHE A 263 -4.23 -1.64 -18.73
C PHE A 263 -3.16 -0.78 -19.41
N VAL A 264 -3.31 -0.47 -20.70
CA VAL A 264 -2.40 0.40 -21.46
C VAL A 264 -2.32 1.79 -20.84
N LYS A 265 -3.46 2.39 -20.52
CA LYS A 265 -3.50 3.69 -19.83
C LYS A 265 -2.82 3.65 -18.46
N ARG A 266 -2.84 2.50 -17.77
CA ARG A 266 -2.24 2.38 -16.44
C ARG A 266 -0.74 2.15 -16.44
N HIS A 267 -0.22 1.40 -17.40
CA HIS A 267 1.18 0.96 -17.38
C HIS A 267 2.05 1.65 -18.43
N LEU A 268 1.46 2.10 -19.54
CA LEU A 268 2.24 2.51 -20.70
C LEU A 268 2.12 4.01 -21.02
N ALA A 269 1.23 4.74 -20.34
CA ALA A 269 1.08 6.19 -20.52
C ALA A 269 2.36 6.96 -20.14
N ALA A 270 3.10 6.49 -19.13
CA ALA A 270 4.37 7.09 -18.71
C ALA A 270 5.55 6.80 -19.67
N MET A 271 5.45 5.78 -20.52
CA MET A 271 6.52 5.38 -21.45
C MET A 271 6.44 6.08 -22.82
N ARG A 272 5.47 6.97 -23.03
CA ARG A 272 5.30 7.74 -24.27
C ARG A 272 6.12 9.04 -24.31
N VAL A 273 7.13 9.17 -23.45
CA VAL A 273 8.01 10.35 -23.36
C VAL A 273 9.14 10.24 -24.35
#